data_AF-A0A838WUF7-F1
#
_entry.id   AF-A0A838WUF7-F1
#
_cell.length_a   1.000
_cell.length_b   1.000
_cell.length_c   1.000
_cell.angle_alpha   90.00
_cell.angle_beta   90.00
_cell.angle_gamma   90.00
#
_symmetry.space_group_name_H-M   'P 1'
#
loop_
_entity.id
_entity.type
_entity.pdbx_description
1 polymer ?
#
loop_
_entity_poly.entity_id
_entity_poly.type
_entity_poly.pdbx_seq_one_letter_code
_entity_poly.pdbx_strand_id
1 'polypeptide(L)'
;MPRSARTYTTSAVAVALGTAAAFAMAACSPSAGGQRSDDFVIAVAPDSVEQAILGEIYRVLLESVGRPSTVEVVDKAATDPAVELVLSGQADMAIACTGTLLSQIDPQLAEEAAADIAEDDSAGDLNDNSISETTYEYAVGSFPGNVMTVDPSPAQGCAAEGQEPGEGSLPTNIIPVFNKTELNRGQVNRLNFVNRVLSTE
;
A
#
# COMPACT_ATOMS: atom_id res chain seq x y z
N MET A 1 -72.20 12.26 7.92
CA MET A 1 -72.79 10.90 7.83
C MET A 1 -74.14 11.01 7.12
N PRO A 2 -74.59 10.02 6.33
CA PRO A 2 -74.17 9.52 5.01
C PRO A 2 -75.06 10.17 3.88
N ARG A 3 -75.12 9.81 2.59
CA ARG A 3 -74.74 8.63 1.81
C ARG A 3 -74.67 9.02 0.32
N SER A 4 -73.60 8.58 -0.33
CA SER A 4 -73.30 8.72 -1.76
C SER A 4 -74.23 7.88 -2.64
N ALA A 5 -74.35 8.32 -3.89
CA ALA A 5 -75.08 7.69 -5.00
C ALA A 5 -74.57 6.28 -5.32
N ARG A 6 -75.48 5.41 -5.76
CA ARG A 6 -75.18 4.09 -6.31
C ARG A 6 -75.56 4.09 -7.79
N THR A 7 -74.55 4.16 -8.65
CA THR A 7 -74.64 3.80 -10.07
C THR A 7 -74.19 2.35 -10.20
N TYR A 8 -75.07 1.51 -10.76
CA TYR A 8 -74.75 0.18 -11.28
C TYR A 8 -74.67 0.27 -12.80
N THR A 9 -73.67 -0.37 -13.40
CA THR A 9 -73.71 -1.20 -14.63
C THR A 9 -72.27 -1.49 -15.06
N THR A 10 -71.72 -2.67 -14.76
CA THR A 10 -71.66 -3.89 -15.61
C THR A 10 -70.82 -3.76 -16.89
N SER A 11 -69.63 -4.36 -16.79
CA SER A 11 -69.00 -5.31 -17.73
C SER A 11 -68.87 -4.97 -19.21
N ALA A 12 -67.62 -4.89 -19.66
CA ALA A 12 -67.18 -5.56 -20.90
C ALA A 12 -65.69 -5.88 -20.81
N VAL A 13 -65.39 -7.18 -20.81
CA VAL A 13 -64.05 -7.75 -20.97
C VAL A 13 -63.68 -7.64 -22.45
N ALA A 14 -62.53 -7.04 -22.76
CA ALA A 14 -61.87 -7.16 -24.05
C ALA A 14 -60.44 -7.65 -23.83
N VAL A 15 -60.25 -8.95 -24.03
CA VAL A 15 -58.94 -9.59 -24.16
C VAL A 15 -58.38 -9.17 -25.52
N ALA A 16 -57.34 -8.34 -25.51
CA ALA A 16 -56.60 -7.96 -26.70
C ALA A 16 -55.16 -8.49 -26.62
N LEU A 17 -54.78 -9.08 -27.75
CA LEU A 17 -53.63 -9.92 -28.03
C LEU A 17 -52.27 -9.29 -27.68
N GLY A 18 -51.33 -10.19 -27.42
CA GLY A 18 -49.95 -9.89 -27.10
C GLY A 18 -49.19 -9.17 -28.21
N THR A 19 -48.40 -8.21 -27.77
CA THR A 19 -47.15 -7.79 -28.40
C THR A 19 -46.10 -7.80 -27.30
N ALA A 20 -45.24 -8.83 -27.31
CA ALA A 20 -44.06 -8.89 -26.47
C ALA A 20 -43.09 -7.81 -26.94
N ALA A 21 -43.11 -6.65 -26.28
CA ALA A 21 -42.04 -5.67 -26.38
C ALA A 21 -40.85 -6.21 -25.59
N ALA A 22 -39.86 -6.76 -26.31
CA ALA A 22 -38.55 -7.06 -25.75
C ALA A 22 -37.91 -5.73 -25.31
N PHE A 23 -38.03 -5.41 -24.02
CA PHE A 23 -37.13 -4.45 -23.40
C PHE A 23 -35.73 -5.06 -23.42
N ALA A 24 -34.94 -4.66 -24.40
CA ALA A 24 -33.49 -4.76 -24.29
C ALA A 24 -33.08 -3.86 -23.12
N MET A 25 -32.99 -4.44 -21.93
CA MET A 25 -32.16 -3.90 -20.87
C MET A 25 -30.75 -3.90 -21.44
N ALA A 26 -30.34 -2.75 -21.99
CA ALA A 26 -28.93 -2.45 -22.15
C ALA A 26 -28.36 -2.39 -20.73
N ALA A 27 -27.98 -3.55 -20.21
CA ALA A 27 -27.17 -3.63 -19.02
C ALA A 27 -25.84 -2.98 -19.40
N CYS A 28 -25.64 -1.72 -19.02
CA CYS A 28 -24.31 -1.24 -18.77
C CYS A 28 -23.76 -2.13 -17.66
N SER A 29 -23.08 -3.22 -18.04
CA SER A 29 -22.14 -3.85 -17.15
C SER A 29 -21.20 -2.73 -16.69
N PRO A 30 -21.10 -2.43 -15.39
CA PRO A 30 -20.01 -1.59 -14.95
C PRO A 30 -18.76 -2.32 -15.37
N SER A 31 -18.01 -1.72 -16.30
CA SER A 31 -16.64 -2.12 -16.54
C SER A 31 -15.99 -2.20 -15.17
N ALA A 32 -15.39 -3.34 -14.84
CA ALA A 32 -14.62 -3.54 -13.62
C ALA A 32 -13.30 -2.72 -13.61
N GLY A 33 -13.36 -1.47 -14.11
CA GLY A 33 -12.46 -0.42 -13.74
C GLY A 33 -13.14 0.32 -12.61
N GLY A 34 -13.02 -0.20 -11.39
CA GLY A 34 -13.34 0.56 -10.20
C GLY A 34 -12.61 1.89 -10.33
N GLN A 35 -13.36 2.98 -10.34
CA GLN A 35 -12.80 4.30 -10.25
C GLN A 35 -12.08 4.32 -8.91
N ARG A 36 -10.74 4.21 -8.92
CA ARG A 36 -9.94 4.31 -7.70
C ARG A 36 -10.44 5.56 -7.00
N SER A 37 -10.87 5.44 -5.75
CA SER A 37 -11.24 6.63 -5.00
C SER A 37 -10.05 7.59 -5.03
N ASP A 38 -10.28 8.90 -4.90
CA ASP A 38 -9.18 9.86 -4.74
C ASP A 38 -8.38 9.63 -3.42
N ASP A 39 -8.64 8.51 -2.72
CA ASP A 39 -7.95 8.13 -1.49
C ASP A 39 -6.60 7.51 -1.82
N PHE A 40 -5.61 7.86 -1.01
CA PHE A 40 -4.25 7.37 -1.14
C PHE A 40 -4.17 5.91 -0.69
N VAL A 41 -3.80 5.01 -1.60
CA VAL A 41 -3.77 3.57 -1.38
C VAL A 41 -2.43 3.12 -0.80
N ILE A 42 -2.48 2.52 0.38
CA ILE A 42 -1.37 1.85 1.04
C ILE A 42 -1.51 0.35 0.77
N ALA A 43 -0.61 -0.22 -0.02
CA ALA A 43 -0.62 -1.64 -0.31
C ALA A 43 0.02 -2.46 0.80
N VAL A 44 -0.62 -3.58 1.12
CA VAL A 44 -0.11 -4.61 2.03
C VAL A 44 -0.19 -5.98 1.35
N ALA A 45 0.78 -6.85 1.63
CA ALA A 45 0.80 -8.21 1.15
C ALA A 45 -0.35 -9.05 1.75
N PRO A 46 -0.91 -10.01 0.99
CA PRO A 46 -1.83 -11.00 1.56
C PRO A 46 -1.16 -11.75 2.71
N ASP A 47 -1.95 -12.05 3.74
CA ASP A 47 -1.55 -12.83 4.93
C ASP A 47 -0.40 -12.24 5.79
N SER A 48 0.11 -11.05 5.47
CA SER A 48 1.09 -10.35 6.30
C SER A 48 0.41 -9.51 7.39
N VAL A 49 0.32 -10.07 8.60
CA VAL A 49 -0.23 -9.36 9.77
C VAL A 49 0.61 -8.12 10.10
N GLU A 50 1.94 -8.21 9.97
CA GLU A 50 2.86 -7.08 10.19
C GLU A 50 2.54 -5.93 9.24
N GLN A 51 2.47 -6.18 7.94
CA GLN A 51 2.16 -5.14 6.97
C GLN A 51 0.75 -4.58 7.15
N ALA A 52 -0.23 -5.40 7.51
CA ALA A 52 -1.58 -4.90 7.81
C ALA A 52 -1.59 -3.91 8.99
N ILE A 53 -0.84 -4.20 10.07
CA ILE A 53 -0.72 -3.30 11.22
C ILE A 53 0.02 -2.02 10.84
N LEU A 54 1.16 -2.14 10.17
CA LEU A 54 1.94 -0.98 9.72
C LEU A 54 1.14 -0.11 8.75
N GLY A 55 0.40 -0.73 7.83
CA GLY A 55 -0.50 -0.05 6.90
C GLY A 55 -1.53 0.80 7.63
N GLU A 56 -2.17 0.25 8.67
CA GLU A 56 -3.11 0.99 9.50
C GLU A 56 -2.47 2.13 10.28
N ILE A 57 -1.24 1.97 10.77
CA ILE A 57 -0.48 3.04 11.43
C ILE A 57 -0.25 4.21 10.45
N TYR A 58 0.22 3.91 9.24
CA TYR A 58 0.44 4.94 8.23
C TYR A 58 -0.87 5.56 7.73
N ARG A 59 -1.97 4.79 7.63
CA ARG A 59 -3.30 5.30 7.28
C ARG A 59 -3.76 6.36 8.29
N VAL A 60 -3.79 6.00 9.57
CA VAL A 60 -4.18 6.92 10.66
C VAL A 60 -3.28 8.16 10.69
N LEU A 61 -1.99 7.98 10.42
CA LEU A 61 -1.05 9.08 10.33
C LEU A 61 -1.38 10.04 9.18
N LEU A 62 -1.57 9.52 7.98
CA LEU A 62 -1.86 10.31 6.79
C LEU A 62 -3.19 11.04 6.94
N GLU A 63 -4.20 10.37 7.51
CA GLU A 63 -5.49 10.99 7.84
C GLU A 63 -5.31 12.17 8.82
N SER A 64 -4.44 12.02 9.83
CA SER A 64 -4.16 13.08 10.81
C SER A 64 -3.57 14.37 10.21
N VAL A 65 -3.01 14.29 9.00
CA VAL A 65 -2.46 15.42 8.23
C VAL A 65 -3.26 15.70 6.95
N GLY A 66 -4.53 15.29 6.92
CA GLY A 66 -5.47 15.64 5.86
C GLY A 66 -5.20 14.92 4.54
N ARG A 67 -4.56 13.73 4.57
CA ARG A 67 -4.47 12.80 3.44
C ARG A 67 -5.41 11.62 3.71
N PRO A 68 -6.64 11.63 3.17
CA PRO A 68 -7.49 10.45 3.15
C PRO A 68 -6.72 9.29 2.52
N SER A 69 -6.73 8.15 3.19
CA SER A 69 -5.97 6.97 2.78
C SER A 69 -6.72 5.70 3.13
N THR A 70 -6.42 4.63 2.41
CA THR A 70 -6.99 3.30 2.64
C THR A 70 -5.88 2.27 2.62
N VAL A 71 -6.04 1.20 3.40
CA VAL A 71 -5.18 0.03 3.36
C VAL A 71 -5.84 -0.99 2.45
N GLU A 72 -5.14 -1.40 1.39
CA GLU A 72 -5.64 -2.41 0.45
C GLU A 72 -4.70 -3.60 0.40
N VAL A 73 -5.29 -4.80 0.46
CA VAL A 73 -4.56 -6.03 0.20
C VAL A 73 -4.30 -6.12 -1.30
N VAL A 74 -3.03 -6.16 -1.68
CA VAL A 74 -2.58 -6.28 -3.06
C VAL A 74 -1.80 -7.57 -3.20
N ASP A 75 -2.32 -8.54 -3.96
CA ASP A 75 -1.69 -9.88 -4.08
C ASP A 75 -0.22 -9.81 -4.51
N LYS A 76 0.08 -8.90 -5.44
CA LYS A 76 1.45 -8.65 -5.91
C LYS A 76 2.38 -8.07 -4.86
N ALA A 77 1.88 -7.50 -3.76
CA ALA A 77 2.75 -7.05 -2.68
C ALA A 77 3.43 -8.21 -1.94
N ALA A 78 3.01 -9.47 -2.17
CA ALA A 78 3.76 -10.64 -1.72
C ALA A 78 5.00 -10.96 -2.56
N THR A 79 5.09 -10.45 -3.80
CA THR A 79 6.13 -10.87 -4.77
C THR A 79 6.90 -9.71 -5.39
N ASP A 80 6.21 -8.62 -5.69
CA ASP A 80 6.76 -7.47 -6.40
C ASP A 80 7.39 -6.51 -5.38
N PRO A 81 8.56 -5.92 -5.70
CA PRO A 81 9.17 -4.94 -4.83
C PRO A 81 8.26 -3.72 -4.63
N ALA A 82 8.29 -3.11 -3.45
CA ALA A 82 7.49 -1.93 -3.14
C ALA A 82 7.66 -0.79 -4.16
N VAL A 83 8.89 -0.61 -4.67
CA VAL A 83 9.20 0.35 -5.74
C VAL A 83 8.40 0.07 -7.01
N GLU A 84 8.26 -1.19 -7.41
CA GLU A 84 7.49 -1.58 -8.60
C GLU A 84 5.99 -1.38 -8.41
N LEU A 85 5.46 -1.69 -7.23
CA LEU A 85 4.04 -1.45 -6.90
C LEU A 85 3.68 0.03 -7.03
N VAL A 86 4.55 0.91 -6.53
CA VAL A 86 4.38 2.36 -6.61
C VAL A 86 4.55 2.86 -8.05
N LEU A 87 5.60 2.42 -8.75
CA LEU A 87 5.86 2.82 -10.13
C LEU A 87 4.72 2.46 -11.10
N SER A 88 4.16 1.26 -10.91
CA SER A 88 3.08 0.74 -11.75
C SER A 88 1.71 1.34 -11.41
N GLY A 89 1.62 2.18 -10.36
CA GLY A 89 0.37 2.74 -9.87
C GLY A 89 -0.57 1.69 -9.26
N GLN A 90 -0.03 0.57 -8.79
CA GLN A 90 -0.79 -0.44 -8.05
C GLN A 90 -1.03 0.02 -6.61
N ALA A 91 -0.16 0.88 -6.09
CA ALA A 91 -0.31 1.56 -4.81
C ALA A 91 0.26 2.98 -4.90
N ASP A 92 -0.20 3.88 -4.04
CA ASP A 92 0.43 5.20 -3.86
C ASP A 92 1.59 5.11 -2.85
N MET A 93 1.50 4.13 -1.95
CA MET A 93 2.55 3.74 -1.02
C MET A 93 2.56 2.23 -0.78
N ALA A 94 3.75 1.67 -0.58
CA ALA A 94 3.95 0.30 -0.13
C ALA A 94 5.01 0.27 0.99
N ILE A 95 4.89 -0.68 1.89
CA ILE A 95 5.81 -0.85 3.02
C ILE A 95 6.94 -1.78 2.58
N ALA A 96 8.17 -1.39 2.87
CA ALA A 96 9.35 -2.19 2.56
C ALA A 96 10.35 -2.14 3.71
N CYS A 97 11.38 -2.97 3.60
CA CYS A 97 12.51 -2.96 4.51
C CYS A 97 13.81 -2.83 3.72
N THR A 98 14.75 -2.01 4.20
CA THR A 98 15.93 -1.56 3.45
C THR A 98 16.70 -2.69 2.76
N GLY A 99 17.35 -3.58 3.51
CA GLY A 99 18.16 -4.68 2.95
C GLY A 99 17.38 -5.66 2.09
N THR A 100 16.15 -6.01 2.50
CA THR A 100 15.25 -6.87 1.72
C THR A 100 14.90 -6.23 0.38
N LEU A 101 14.52 -4.95 0.39
CA LEU A 101 14.16 -4.21 -0.81
C LEU A 101 15.34 -4.05 -1.75
N LEU A 102 16.51 -3.67 -1.22
CA LEU A 102 17.74 -3.55 -2.00
C LEU A 102 18.07 -4.88 -2.68
N SER A 103 18.00 -5.99 -1.96
CA SER A 103 18.22 -7.33 -2.51
C SER A 103 17.22 -7.71 -3.61
N GLN A 104 15.98 -7.19 -3.55
CA GLN A 104 14.97 -7.45 -4.58
C GLN A 104 15.18 -6.62 -5.85
N ILE A 105 15.60 -5.36 -5.72
CA ILE A 105 15.69 -4.41 -6.85
C ILE A 105 17.08 -4.36 -7.48
N ASP A 106 18.14 -4.54 -6.70
CA ASP A 106 19.52 -4.59 -7.16
C ASP A 106 20.35 -5.56 -6.31
N PRO A 107 20.34 -6.86 -6.63
CA PRO A 107 21.11 -7.87 -5.90
C PRO A 107 22.61 -7.62 -5.92
N GLN A 108 23.16 -7.01 -6.98
CA GLN A 108 24.60 -6.73 -7.06
C GLN A 108 24.97 -5.64 -6.07
N LEU A 109 24.17 -4.57 -6.03
CA LEU A 109 24.38 -3.49 -5.07
C LEU A 109 24.15 -3.94 -3.63
N ALA A 110 23.28 -4.92 -3.39
CA ALA A 110 23.10 -5.55 -2.09
C ALA A 110 24.37 -6.31 -1.63
N GLU A 111 25.03 -7.04 -2.55
CA GLU A 111 26.31 -7.71 -2.27
C GLU A 111 27.43 -6.69 -1.99
N GLU A 112 27.47 -5.58 -2.73
CA GLU A 112 28.41 -4.49 -2.49
C GLU A 112 28.18 -3.85 -1.11
N ALA A 113 26.93 -3.52 -0.77
CA ALA A 113 26.58 -2.99 0.54
C ALA A 113 26.98 -3.93 1.68
N ALA A 114 26.76 -5.24 1.51
CA ALA A 114 27.14 -6.25 2.49
C ALA A 114 28.66 -6.37 2.64
N ALA A 115 29.41 -6.21 1.54
CA ALA A 115 30.88 -6.20 1.58
C ALA A 115 31.40 -4.97 2.33
N ASP A 116 30.87 -3.78 2.03
CA ASP A 116 31.25 -2.53 2.70
C ASP A 116 30.97 -2.59 4.21
N ILE A 117 29.80 -3.10 4.60
CA ILE A 117 29.43 -3.28 6.02
C ILE A 117 30.35 -4.28 6.72
N ALA A 118 30.82 -5.33 6.02
CA ALA A 118 31.75 -6.30 6.59
C ALA A 118 33.15 -5.71 6.84
N GLU A 119 33.49 -4.59 6.20
CA GLU A 119 34.72 -3.84 6.42
C GLU A 119 34.58 -2.71 7.48
N ASP A 120 33.37 -2.45 7.96
CA ASP A 120 33.07 -1.42 8.98
C ASP A 120 33.47 -1.89 10.40
N ASP A 121 33.83 -0.94 11.26
CA ASP A 121 34.22 -1.23 12.66
C ASP A 121 33.06 -1.77 13.51
N SER A 122 31.81 -1.48 13.13
CA SER A 122 30.58 -1.99 13.75
C SER A 122 30.09 -3.31 13.13
N ALA A 123 30.89 -3.94 12.25
CA ALA A 123 30.52 -5.19 11.59
C ALA A 123 29.99 -6.24 12.59
N GLY A 124 28.80 -6.79 12.28
CA GLY A 124 28.12 -7.77 13.11
C GLY A 124 27.05 -7.21 14.06
N ASP A 125 26.92 -5.89 14.20
CA ASP A 125 25.76 -5.25 14.82
C ASP A 125 24.86 -4.58 13.78
N LEU A 126 23.89 -5.32 13.24
CA LEU A 126 22.95 -4.80 12.24
C LEU A 126 21.94 -3.78 12.80
N ASN A 127 21.95 -3.52 14.11
CA ASN A 127 21.20 -2.44 14.73
C ASN A 127 22.05 -1.18 14.92
N ASP A 128 23.33 -1.20 14.55
CA ASP A 128 24.15 0.01 14.52
C ASP A 128 23.58 1.01 13.52
N ASN A 129 23.58 2.29 13.90
CA ASN A 129 23.08 3.37 13.08
C ASN A 129 23.91 3.56 11.80
N SER A 130 25.24 3.40 11.85
CA SER A 130 26.10 3.56 10.67
C SER A 130 25.80 2.50 9.60
N ILE A 131 25.58 1.26 10.05
CA ILE A 131 25.26 0.12 9.18
C ILE A 131 23.84 0.28 8.60
N SER A 132 22.89 0.72 9.42
CA SER A 132 21.53 1.04 8.98
C SER A 132 21.51 2.18 7.95
N GLU A 133 22.28 3.25 8.20
CA GLU A 133 22.43 4.40 7.29
C GLU A 133 23.06 3.99 5.97
N THR A 134 24.16 3.23 6.00
CA THR A 134 24.84 2.72 4.80
C THR A 134 23.89 1.89 3.93
N THR A 135 23.16 0.95 4.54
CA THR A 135 22.19 0.12 3.81
C THR A 135 21.05 0.95 3.21
N TYR A 136 20.58 1.95 3.96
CA TYR A 136 19.57 2.88 3.49
C TYR A 136 20.06 3.72 2.32
N GLU A 137 21.29 4.22 2.34
CA GLU A 137 21.89 4.98 1.24
C GLU A 137 21.97 4.13 -0.05
N TYR A 138 22.41 2.88 0.06
CA TYR A 138 22.42 1.94 -1.05
C TYR A 138 20.99 1.67 -1.58
N ALA A 139 20.04 1.40 -0.69
CA ALA A 139 18.64 1.18 -1.06
C ALA A 139 18.05 2.39 -1.80
N VAL A 140 18.15 3.60 -1.24
CA VAL A 140 17.61 4.82 -1.87
C VAL A 140 18.37 5.20 -3.13
N GLY A 141 19.68 4.92 -3.20
CA GLY A 141 20.50 5.12 -4.39
C GLY A 141 20.02 4.30 -5.60
N SER A 142 19.40 3.14 -5.36
CA SER A 142 18.80 2.29 -6.41
C SER A 142 17.38 2.73 -6.84
N PHE A 143 16.77 3.72 -6.17
CA PHE A 143 15.40 4.10 -6.48
C PHE A 143 15.27 4.85 -7.83
N PRO A 144 14.23 4.53 -8.61
CA PRO A 144 13.82 5.32 -9.77
C PRO A 144 13.47 6.77 -9.39
N GLY A 145 13.70 7.70 -10.32
CA GLY A 145 13.66 9.15 -10.04
C GLY A 145 12.33 9.71 -9.51
N ASN A 146 11.21 9.03 -9.68
CA ASN A 146 9.87 9.42 -9.21
C ASN A 146 9.42 8.69 -7.92
N VAL A 147 10.23 7.79 -7.38
CA VAL A 147 9.96 7.08 -6.11
C VAL A 147 10.85 7.65 -5.01
N MET A 148 10.33 7.71 -3.80
CA MET A 148 11.09 8.10 -2.62
C MET A 148 10.62 7.36 -1.37
N THR A 149 11.37 7.56 -0.29
CA THR A 149 11.03 7.16 1.07
C THR A 149 11.40 8.30 2.03
N VAL A 150 11.13 8.10 3.32
CA VAL A 150 11.67 8.88 4.44
C VAL A 150 12.77 8.10 5.16
N ASP A 151 13.38 8.71 6.19
CA ASP A 151 14.46 8.10 6.98
C ASP A 151 13.99 6.75 7.55
N PRO A 152 14.87 5.73 7.61
CA PRO A 152 14.50 4.40 8.08
C PRO A 152 14.10 4.42 9.55
N SER A 153 13.18 3.51 9.92
CA SER A 153 12.84 3.32 11.32
C SER A 153 13.94 2.57 12.08
N PRO A 154 14.11 2.78 13.40
CA PRO A 154 14.92 1.89 14.23
C PRO A 154 14.45 0.42 14.21
N ALA A 155 13.15 0.17 14.03
CA ALA A 155 12.60 -1.17 13.93
C ALA A 155 13.12 -1.96 12.72
N GLN A 156 13.46 -3.24 12.95
CA GLN A 156 13.68 -4.24 11.92
C GLN A 156 12.34 -4.91 11.56
N GLY A 157 12.10 -5.20 10.29
CA GLY A 157 10.88 -5.89 9.83
C GLY A 157 11.09 -6.70 8.55
N CYS A 158 9.99 -7.14 7.96
CA CYS A 158 9.95 -7.85 6.68
C CYS A 158 10.85 -9.12 6.61
N ALA A 159 11.01 -9.82 7.73
CA ALA A 159 11.70 -11.11 7.72
C ALA A 159 10.94 -12.13 6.85
N ALA A 160 11.67 -12.99 6.15
CA ALA A 160 11.03 -14.11 5.47
C ALA A 160 10.43 -15.09 6.51
N GLU A 161 9.46 -15.90 6.09
CA GLU A 161 8.87 -16.90 6.97
C GLU A 161 9.93 -17.83 7.56
N GLY A 162 10.00 -17.88 8.89
CA GLY A 162 10.97 -18.71 9.62
C GLY A 162 12.33 -18.05 9.88
N GLN A 163 12.48 -16.75 9.60
CA GLN A 163 13.63 -15.93 9.99
C GLN A 163 13.17 -14.84 10.98
N GLU A 164 14.05 -14.40 11.87
CA GLU A 164 13.79 -13.20 12.67
C GLU A 164 14.18 -11.93 11.88
N PRO A 165 13.47 -10.80 12.07
CA PRO A 165 13.87 -9.52 11.47
C PRO A 165 15.29 -9.13 11.87
N GLY A 166 16.08 -8.66 10.90
CA GLY A 166 17.50 -8.36 11.11
C GLY A 166 18.42 -9.58 11.13
N GLU A 167 17.96 -10.79 10.86
CA GLU A 167 18.83 -11.94 10.58
C GLU A 167 19.24 -11.95 9.10
N GLY A 168 20.42 -11.41 8.78
CA GLY A 168 20.92 -11.33 7.41
C GLY A 168 22.32 -10.74 7.30
N SER A 169 22.73 -10.36 6.10
CA SER A 169 23.95 -9.56 5.87
C SER A 169 23.68 -8.06 5.83
N LEU A 170 22.41 -7.68 5.69
CA LEU A 170 21.95 -6.30 5.63
C LEU A 170 20.83 -6.08 6.66
N PRO A 171 20.81 -4.94 7.37
CA PRO A 171 19.65 -4.49 8.14
C PRO A 171 18.39 -4.40 7.29
N THR A 172 17.25 -4.60 7.92
CA THR A 172 15.92 -4.62 7.32
C THR A 172 15.02 -3.59 7.99
N ASN A 173 15.49 -2.34 8.07
CA ASN A 173 14.75 -1.24 8.69
C ASN A 173 13.48 -0.90 7.89
N ILE A 174 12.36 -0.64 8.58
CA ILE A 174 11.08 -0.33 7.93
C ILE A 174 11.11 1.06 7.27
N ILE A 175 10.66 1.10 6.01
CA ILE A 175 10.55 2.30 5.20
C ILE A 175 9.23 2.34 4.40
N PRO A 176 8.52 3.47 4.37
CA PRO A 176 7.40 3.66 3.45
C PRO A 176 7.91 4.13 2.08
N VAL A 177 7.68 3.34 1.04
CA VAL A 177 8.03 3.68 -0.34
C VAL A 177 6.81 4.28 -1.02
N PHE A 178 6.93 5.46 -1.61
CA PHE A 178 5.81 6.18 -2.25
C PHE A 178 6.27 7.06 -3.41
N ASN A 179 5.32 7.48 -4.25
CA ASN A 179 5.64 8.38 -5.36
C ASN A 179 5.81 9.82 -4.86
N LYS A 180 6.89 10.49 -5.32
CA LYS A 180 7.28 11.85 -4.92
C LYS A 180 6.17 12.89 -5.06
N THR A 181 5.23 12.70 -5.99
CA THR A 181 4.17 13.69 -6.26
C THR A 181 2.93 13.53 -5.39
N GLU A 182 2.77 12.39 -4.71
CA GLU A 182 1.54 12.07 -4.00
C GLU A 182 1.42 12.79 -2.64
N LEU A 183 2.55 13.16 -2.04
CA LEU A 183 2.58 13.74 -0.71
C LEU A 183 3.24 15.12 -0.72
N ASN A 184 2.60 16.07 -0.03
CA ASN A 184 3.19 17.39 0.17
C ASN A 184 4.24 17.34 1.29
N ARG A 185 5.06 18.39 1.39
CA ARG A 185 6.14 18.50 2.38
C ARG A 185 5.68 18.29 3.83
N GLY A 186 4.49 18.78 4.19
CA GLY A 186 3.94 18.61 5.55
C GLY A 186 3.62 17.15 5.86
N GLN A 187 3.07 16.43 4.88
CA GLN A 187 2.76 15.00 4.98
C GLN A 187 4.03 14.16 5.05
N VAL A 188 5.01 14.43 4.19
CA VAL A 188 6.33 13.76 4.22
C VAL A 188 7.03 13.98 5.57
N ASN A 189 7.02 15.21 6.10
CA ASN A 189 7.60 15.48 7.42
C ASN A 189 6.90 14.69 8.55
N ARG A 190 5.58 14.52 8.46
CA ARG A 190 4.82 13.74 9.44
C ARG A 190 5.15 12.25 9.35
N LEU A 191 5.23 11.71 8.13
CA LEU A 191 5.69 10.35 7.87
C LEU A 191 7.08 10.12 8.46
N ASN A 192 8.04 11.00 8.17
CA ASN A 192 9.40 10.88 8.68
C ASN A 192 9.44 10.86 10.22
N PHE A 193 8.71 11.78 10.85
CA PHE A 193 8.64 11.86 12.30
C PHE A 193 8.14 10.57 12.94
N VAL A 194 7.09 9.96 12.38
CA VAL A 194 6.54 8.72 12.94
C VAL A 194 7.37 7.51 12.58
N ASN A 195 7.93 7.44 11.37
CA ASN A 195 8.81 6.34 10.98
C ASN A 195 10.00 6.23 11.93
N ARG A 196 10.59 7.36 12.30
CA ARG A 196 11.71 7.44 13.24
C ARG A 196 11.39 6.96 14.66
N VAL A 197 10.12 6.89 15.05
CA VAL A 197 9.71 6.39 16.38
C VAL A 197 9.12 4.98 16.34
N LEU A 198 9.04 4.35 15.16
CA LEU A 198 8.74 2.92 15.06
C LEU A 198 9.96 2.15 15.52
N SER A 199 9.85 1.50 16.67
CA SER A 199 10.92 0.72 17.30
C SER A 199 10.39 -0.62 17.78
N THR A 200 11.27 -1.62 17.83
CA THR A 200 11.00 -2.97 18.34
C THR A 200 11.38 -3.12 19.82
N GLU A 201 11.68 -2.02 20.52
CA GLU A 201 12.09 -1.96 21.94
C GLU A 201 10.95 -1.63 22.92
#